data_AF-A0A0V1D6A0-F1
#
_entry.id   AF-A0A0V1D6A0-F1
#
_cell.length_a   1.000
_cell.length_b   1.000
_cell.length_c   1.000
_cell.angle_alpha   90.00
_cell.angle_beta   90.00
_cell.angle_gamma   90.00
#
_symmetry.space_group_name_H-M   'P 1'
#
loop_
_entity.id
_entity.type
_entity.pdbx_description
1 polymer ?
#
loop_
_entity_poly.entity_id
_entity_poly.type
_entity_poly.pdbx_seq_one_letter_code
_entity_poly.pdbx_strand_id
1 'polypeptide(L)'
;MSAKLYPTHIPTTGLQKAILASGSALTAILSPWRGDAVACMGETTAGWALPKIYQRMMEDSEGQRILLEKPRIQDDTISLEQLRNMPDSTLGREYARFLDRLKTTPSARPNVQFVDDVELAYVMTRYRETHDLFHTLLQMPTNILGEVMVKWFEGIQFGFPMCITGGLFGAFRLYPKQRELFRLHLNWIVHNAKHSRFLMNVYWENYWTTDLRELRASLNLDEPPELLK
;
A
#
# COMPACT_ATOMS: atom_id res chain seq x y z
N MET A 1 23.51 -19.24 13.53
CA MET A 1 22.58 -18.17 13.09
C MET A 1 22.12 -18.53 11.69
N SER A 2 20.82 -18.44 11.38
CA SER A 2 20.33 -18.72 10.02
C SER A 2 20.94 -17.72 9.03
N ALA A 3 21.21 -18.16 7.79
CA ALA A 3 21.77 -17.29 6.76
C ALA A 3 20.75 -16.20 6.35
N LYS A 4 21.24 -15.02 5.96
CA LYS A 4 20.39 -13.98 5.37
C LYS A 4 19.89 -14.43 3.99
N LEU A 5 18.60 -14.22 3.71
CA LEU A 5 17.99 -14.54 2.42
C LEU A 5 18.11 -13.39 1.40
N TYR A 6 18.20 -12.16 1.90
CA TYR A 6 18.37 -10.92 1.14
C TYR A 6 19.09 -9.87 2.03
N PRO A 7 19.65 -8.77 1.48
CA PRO A 7 20.57 -7.88 2.21
C PRO A 7 20.05 -7.35 3.56
N THR A 8 18.77 -6.97 3.60
CA THR A 8 18.09 -6.42 4.78
C THR A 8 17.43 -7.47 5.67
N HIS A 9 17.51 -8.76 5.31
CA HIS A 9 16.87 -9.84 6.06
C HIS A 9 17.45 -9.96 7.47
N ILE A 10 16.55 -10.03 8.45
CA ILE A 10 16.87 -10.33 9.84
C ILE A 10 16.13 -11.64 10.19
N PRO A 11 16.85 -12.77 10.28
CA PRO A 11 16.24 -14.04 10.63
C PRO A 11 15.59 -13.98 12.01
N THR A 12 14.36 -14.45 12.12
CA THR A 12 13.62 -14.45 13.40
C THR A 12 13.05 -15.83 13.70
N THR A 13 13.00 -16.20 14.98
CA THR A 13 12.19 -17.34 15.43
C THR A 13 10.72 -16.95 15.48
N GLY A 14 9.81 -17.94 15.53
CA GLY A 14 8.37 -17.68 15.69
C GLY A 14 8.05 -16.82 16.93
N LEU A 15 8.74 -17.04 18.05
CA LEU A 15 8.59 -16.23 19.26
C LEU A 15 9.09 -14.79 19.07
N GLN A 16 10.26 -14.61 18.47
CA GLN A 16 10.80 -13.27 18.18
C GLN A 16 9.85 -12.49 17.25
N LYS A 17 9.31 -13.16 16.23
CA LYS A 17 8.33 -12.57 15.31
C LYS A 17 7.03 -12.18 16.00
N ALA A 18 6.53 -13.02 16.91
CA ALA A 18 5.33 -12.72 17.70
C ALA A 18 5.52 -11.52 18.63
N ILE A 19 6.70 -11.40 19.26
CA ILE A 19 7.06 -10.24 20.09
C ILE A 19 7.15 -8.97 19.23
N LEU A 20 7.82 -9.04 18.08
CA LEU A 20 7.91 -7.92 17.13
C LEU A 20 6.53 -7.48 16.65
N ALA A 21 5.67 -8.42 16.25
CA ALA A 21 4.30 -8.13 15.82
C ALA A 21 3.50 -7.42 16.92
N SER A 22 3.56 -7.91 18.16
CA SER A 22 2.80 -7.36 19.27
C SER A 22 3.31 -5.97 19.71
N GLY A 23 4.63 -5.83 19.83
CA GLY A 23 5.27 -4.57 20.23
C GLY A 23 5.13 -3.47 19.17
N SER A 24 5.28 -3.83 17.89
CA SER A 24 5.07 -2.88 16.78
C SER A 24 3.61 -2.50 16.63
N ALA A 25 2.65 -3.42 16.82
CA ALA A 25 1.22 -3.10 16.83
C ALA A 25 0.85 -2.11 17.94
N LEU A 26 1.33 -2.35 19.17
CA LEU A 26 1.11 -1.42 20.28
C LEU A 26 1.69 -0.02 19.97
N THR A 27 2.91 0.01 19.42
CA THR A 27 3.56 1.26 19.02
C THR A 27 2.78 1.98 17.91
N ALA A 28 2.30 1.27 16.89
CA ALA A 28 1.50 1.84 15.81
C ALA A 28 0.16 2.41 16.31
N ILE A 29 -0.45 1.78 17.31
CA ILE A 29 -1.66 2.30 17.96
C ILE A 29 -1.34 3.57 18.74
N LEU A 30 -0.33 3.55 19.61
CA LEU A 30 0.02 4.68 20.49
C LEU A 30 0.65 5.86 19.74
N SER A 31 1.36 5.59 18.65
CA SER A 31 2.10 6.57 17.87
C SER A 31 1.98 6.29 16.36
N PRO A 32 0.83 6.61 15.74
CA PRO A 32 0.56 6.29 14.32
C PRO A 32 1.54 6.91 13.32
N TRP A 33 2.25 7.97 13.70
CA TRP A 33 3.30 8.59 12.87
C TRP A 33 4.59 7.75 12.78
N ARG A 34 4.71 6.67 13.58
CA ARG A 34 5.81 5.70 13.52
C ARG A 34 5.62 4.74 12.35
N GLY A 35 5.96 5.21 11.15
CA GLY A 35 5.88 4.40 9.92
C GLY A 35 6.71 3.11 9.98
N ASP A 36 7.81 3.10 10.73
CA ASP A 36 8.62 1.91 11.01
C ASP A 36 7.86 0.85 11.82
N ALA A 37 7.08 1.27 12.82
CA ALA A 37 6.24 0.36 13.60
C ALA A 37 5.10 -0.23 12.75
N VAL A 38 4.46 0.59 11.92
CA VAL A 38 3.43 0.13 10.97
C VAL A 38 4.02 -0.87 9.97
N ALA A 39 5.21 -0.58 9.44
CA ALA A 39 5.91 -1.46 8.50
C ALA A 39 6.27 -2.81 9.14
N CYS A 40 6.85 -2.79 10.35
CA CYS A 40 7.20 -3.98 11.13
C CYS A 40 5.96 -4.81 11.45
N MET A 41 4.87 -4.19 11.94
CA MET A 41 3.59 -4.86 12.18
C MET A 41 3.06 -5.49 10.88
N GLY A 42 3.12 -4.74 9.78
CA GLY A 42 2.68 -5.19 8.47
C GLY A 42 3.35 -6.49 8.05
N GLU A 43 4.68 -6.55 8.04
CA GLU A 43 5.38 -7.75 7.54
C GLU A 43 5.36 -8.93 8.53
N THR A 44 5.42 -8.65 9.83
CA THR A 44 5.44 -9.72 10.85
C THR A 44 4.09 -10.41 11.02
N THR A 45 2.99 -9.76 10.62
CA THR A 45 1.63 -10.33 10.63
C THR A 45 1.16 -10.86 9.27
N ALA A 46 1.94 -10.68 8.20
CA ALA A 46 1.51 -10.99 6.84
C ALA A 46 1.67 -12.47 6.41
N GLY A 47 2.08 -13.38 7.30
CA GLY A 47 2.49 -14.74 6.95
C GLY A 47 1.47 -15.56 6.15
N TRP A 48 0.17 -15.38 6.40
CA TRP A 48 -0.92 -16.00 5.64
C TRP A 48 -1.38 -15.22 4.39
N ALA A 49 -1.12 -13.91 4.34
CA ALA A 49 -1.56 -13.02 3.27
C ALA A 49 -0.58 -13.03 2.11
N LEU A 50 0.73 -12.97 2.38
CA LEU A 50 1.77 -12.93 1.34
C LEU A 50 1.72 -14.12 0.38
N PRO A 51 1.59 -15.39 0.83
CA PRO A 51 1.48 -16.52 -0.10
C PRO A 51 0.25 -16.44 -1.01
N LYS A 52 -0.88 -15.93 -0.50
CA LYS A 52 -2.11 -15.76 -1.29
C LYS A 52 -1.97 -14.65 -2.33
N ILE A 53 -1.35 -13.54 -1.95
CA ILE A 53 -1.04 -12.44 -2.88
C ILE A 53 -0.10 -12.94 -3.97
N TYR A 54 0.99 -13.62 -3.59
CA TYR A 54 1.95 -14.20 -4.53
C TYR A 54 1.24 -15.15 -5.51
N GLN A 55 0.41 -16.06 -5.02
CA GLN A 55 -0.36 -16.97 -5.88
C GLN A 55 -1.27 -16.20 -6.86
N ARG A 56 -2.01 -15.19 -6.38
CA ARG A 56 -2.88 -14.36 -7.23
C ARG A 56 -2.10 -13.55 -8.26
N MET A 57 -0.86 -13.17 -7.96
CA MET A 57 0.06 -12.55 -8.94
C MET A 57 0.53 -13.57 -9.98
N MET A 58 0.84 -14.81 -9.57
CA MET A 58 1.22 -15.89 -10.48
C MET A 58 0.09 -16.34 -11.41
N GLU A 59 -1.17 -16.12 -11.05
CA GLU A 59 -2.34 -16.44 -11.88
C GLU A 59 -2.66 -15.36 -12.95
N ASP A 60 -1.90 -14.26 -12.97
CA ASP A 60 -2.08 -13.13 -13.89
C ASP A 60 -0.79 -12.90 -14.70
N SER A 61 -0.92 -12.70 -16.02
CA SER A 61 0.26 -12.53 -16.89
C SER A 61 1.10 -11.29 -16.57
N GLU A 62 0.48 -10.19 -16.14
CA GLU A 62 1.19 -8.98 -15.70
C GLU A 62 1.79 -9.17 -14.31
N GLY A 63 1.06 -9.85 -13.41
CA GLY A 63 1.58 -10.28 -12.11
C GLY A 63 2.82 -11.17 -12.20
N GLN A 64 2.84 -12.15 -13.11
CA GLN A 64 4.00 -13.00 -13.40
C GLN A 64 5.21 -12.17 -13.86
N ARG A 65 4.98 -11.20 -14.76
CA ARG A 65 6.04 -10.30 -15.22
C ARG A 65 6.61 -9.46 -14.08
N ILE A 66 5.75 -8.92 -13.20
CA ILE A 66 6.19 -8.17 -12.02
C ILE A 66 7.03 -9.07 -11.08
N LEU A 67 6.62 -10.31 -10.84
CA LEU A 67 7.38 -11.24 -9.99
C LEU A 67 8.75 -11.61 -10.58
N LEU A 68 8.84 -11.69 -11.92
CA LEU A 68 10.07 -11.98 -12.65
C LEU A 68 11.01 -10.76 -12.73
N GLU A 69 10.50 -9.64 -13.24
CA GLU A 69 11.27 -8.41 -13.50
C GLU A 69 11.60 -7.65 -12.20
N LYS A 70 10.81 -7.89 -11.14
CA LYS A 70 10.92 -7.27 -9.83
C LYS A 70 11.08 -5.73 -9.88
N PRO A 71 10.25 -4.99 -10.64
CA PRO A 71 10.37 -3.54 -10.76
C PRO A 71 10.27 -2.86 -9.38
N ARG A 72 10.96 -1.72 -9.24
CA ARG A 72 11.06 -0.95 -8.00
C ARG A 72 10.63 0.49 -8.25
N ILE A 73 10.01 1.09 -7.25
CA ILE A 73 9.64 2.52 -7.23
C ILE A 73 10.42 3.18 -6.10
N GLN A 74 11.62 3.66 -6.44
CA GLN A 74 12.59 4.28 -5.55
C GLN A 74 13.20 5.51 -6.22
N ASP A 75 13.86 6.35 -5.42
CA ASP A 75 14.48 7.60 -5.87
C ASP A 75 15.53 7.39 -6.97
N ASP A 76 16.13 6.20 -7.07
CA ASP A 76 17.10 5.81 -8.09
C ASP A 76 16.50 5.14 -9.34
N THR A 77 15.22 4.71 -9.28
CA THR A 77 14.53 4.08 -10.41
C THR A 77 13.52 5.00 -11.10
N ILE A 78 13.06 6.05 -10.42
CA ILE A 78 12.12 7.03 -10.98
C ILE A 78 12.63 8.46 -10.80
N SER A 79 12.44 9.31 -11.83
CA SER A 79 12.79 10.73 -11.74
C SER A 79 11.58 11.55 -11.28
N LEU A 80 11.58 11.98 -10.01
CA LEU A 80 10.54 12.88 -9.49
C LEU A 80 10.48 14.21 -10.25
N GLU A 81 11.60 14.69 -10.78
CA GLU A 81 11.61 15.88 -11.64
C GLU A 81 10.80 15.65 -12.93
N GLN A 82 11.00 14.52 -13.59
CA GLN A 82 10.20 14.16 -14.77
C GLN A 82 8.72 14.02 -14.42
N LEU A 83 8.39 13.32 -13.32
CA LEU A 83 7.01 13.15 -12.87
C LEU A 83 6.34 14.50 -12.56
N ARG A 84 7.06 15.44 -11.92
CA ARG A 84 6.56 16.79 -11.67
C ARG A 84 6.27 17.55 -12.96
N ASN A 85 7.01 17.31 -14.04
CA ASN A 85 6.81 18.00 -15.32
C ASN A 85 5.75 17.33 -16.22
N MET A 86 5.13 16.23 -15.79
CA MET A 86 4.05 15.58 -16.54
C MET A 86 2.76 16.41 -16.52
N PRO A 87 1.86 16.24 -17.51
CA PRO A 87 0.58 16.93 -17.54
C PRO A 87 -0.27 16.66 -16.29
N ASP A 88 -1.04 17.66 -15.86
CA ASP A 88 -2.01 17.50 -14.77
C ASP A 88 -3.00 16.37 -15.07
N SER A 89 -3.47 15.70 -14.02
CA SER A 89 -4.32 14.50 -14.09
C SER A 89 -3.64 13.21 -14.52
N THR A 90 -2.37 13.22 -14.95
CA THR A 90 -1.60 11.98 -15.17
C THR A 90 -1.18 11.34 -13.84
N LEU A 91 -1.03 10.01 -13.81
CA LEU A 91 -0.59 9.29 -12.61
C LEU A 91 0.72 9.86 -12.05
N GLY A 92 1.72 10.08 -12.89
CA GLY A 92 3.03 10.57 -12.50
C GLY A 92 2.97 11.96 -11.87
N ARG A 93 2.23 12.88 -12.50
CA ARG A 93 2.05 14.25 -11.98
C ARG A 93 1.33 14.26 -10.64
N GLU A 94 0.26 13.50 -10.51
CA GLU A 94 -0.52 13.45 -9.27
C GLU A 94 0.21 12.69 -8.15
N TYR A 95 1.00 11.67 -8.48
CA TYR A 95 1.86 10.98 -7.52
C TYR A 95 2.98 11.91 -7.01
N ALA A 96 3.65 12.65 -7.90
CA ALA A 96 4.63 13.66 -7.50
C ALA A 96 4.01 14.73 -6.59
N ARG A 97 2.81 15.23 -6.92
CA ARG A 97 2.07 16.19 -6.09
C ARG A 97 1.71 15.60 -4.72
N PHE A 98 1.33 14.33 -4.66
CA PHE A 98 1.06 13.62 -3.41
C PHE A 98 2.31 13.57 -2.52
N LEU A 99 3.46 13.19 -3.08
CA LEU A 99 4.75 13.15 -2.38
C LEU A 99 5.20 14.55 -1.91
N ASP A 100 5.07 15.56 -2.77
CA ASP A 100 5.45 16.95 -2.46
C ASP A 100 4.64 17.52 -1.29
N ARG A 101 3.32 17.25 -1.23
CA ARG A 101 2.47 17.63 -0.10
C ARG A 101 2.91 16.99 1.22
N LEU A 102 3.36 15.73 1.15
CA LEU A 102 3.84 14.98 2.31
C LEU A 102 5.30 15.28 2.67
N LYS A 103 6.02 16.00 1.81
CA LYS A 103 7.46 16.24 1.93
C LYS A 103 8.24 14.93 2.09
N THR A 104 7.85 13.92 1.30
CA THR A 104 8.44 12.58 1.32
C THR A 104 8.96 12.20 -0.07
N THR A 105 9.71 11.10 -0.15
CA THR A 105 10.17 10.50 -1.40
C THR A 105 9.74 9.03 -1.48
N PRO A 106 9.72 8.42 -2.68
CA PRO A 106 9.48 6.99 -2.85
C PRO A 106 10.34 6.12 -1.93
N SER A 107 11.63 6.45 -1.80
CA SER A 107 12.58 5.68 -0.96
C SER A 107 12.43 5.89 0.56
N ALA A 108 11.53 6.77 1.02
CA ALA A 108 11.32 7.00 2.45
C ALA A 108 10.66 5.80 3.18
N ARG A 109 10.11 4.84 2.42
CA ARG A 109 9.46 3.64 2.97
C ARG A 109 10.50 2.67 3.54
N PRO A 110 10.31 2.13 4.77
CA PRO A 110 11.27 1.19 5.35
C PRO A 110 11.40 -0.10 4.52
N ASN A 111 12.64 -0.60 4.42
CA ASN A 111 12.95 -1.89 3.81
C ASN A 111 12.28 -3.06 4.53
N VAL A 112 11.94 -4.13 3.79
CA VAL A 112 11.43 -5.37 4.37
C VAL A 112 12.55 -6.09 5.11
N GLN A 113 12.27 -6.65 6.30
CA GLN A 113 13.32 -7.24 7.15
C GLN A 113 12.97 -8.63 7.71
N PHE A 114 11.71 -8.87 8.07
CA PHE A 114 11.28 -10.05 8.84
C PHE A 114 10.45 -11.08 8.05
N VAL A 115 10.60 -11.11 6.72
CA VAL A 115 9.95 -12.11 5.85
C VAL A 115 10.95 -13.20 5.49
N ASP A 116 10.75 -14.43 5.98
CA ASP A 116 11.70 -15.54 5.80
C ASP A 116 11.51 -16.27 4.45
N ASP A 117 11.25 -15.54 3.37
CA ASP A 117 11.14 -16.04 2.00
C ASP A 117 11.44 -14.90 1.01
N VAL A 118 12.32 -15.15 0.03
CA VAL A 118 12.81 -14.10 -0.89
C VAL A 118 11.73 -13.59 -1.86
N GLU A 119 10.84 -14.48 -2.31
CA GLU A 119 9.75 -14.12 -3.23
C GLU A 119 8.66 -13.35 -2.48
N LEU A 120 8.29 -13.82 -1.28
CA LEU A 120 7.32 -13.12 -0.45
C LEU A 120 7.86 -11.79 0.10
N ALA A 121 9.17 -11.69 0.34
CA ALA A 121 9.80 -10.43 0.71
C ALA A 121 9.69 -9.40 -0.42
N TYR A 122 9.82 -9.83 -1.68
CA TYR A 122 9.57 -8.95 -2.82
C TYR A 122 8.09 -8.53 -2.89
N VAL A 123 7.14 -9.44 -2.72
CA VAL A 123 5.70 -9.10 -2.68
C VAL A 123 5.39 -8.05 -1.60
N MET A 124 5.92 -8.23 -0.39
CA MET A 124 5.77 -7.24 0.69
C MET A 124 6.42 -5.90 0.34
N THR A 125 7.57 -5.93 -0.34
CA THR A 125 8.28 -4.73 -0.77
C THR A 125 7.48 -3.97 -1.83
N ARG A 126 6.95 -4.69 -2.84
CA ARG A 126 6.08 -4.13 -3.86
C ARG A 126 4.85 -3.46 -3.25
N TYR A 127 4.23 -4.10 -2.26
CA TYR A 127 3.10 -3.52 -1.53
C TYR A 127 3.48 -2.19 -0.86
N ARG A 128 4.63 -2.13 -0.17
CA ARG A 128 5.10 -0.90 0.49
C ARG A 128 5.38 0.24 -0.49
N GLU A 129 6.04 -0.07 -1.61
CA GLU A 129 6.42 0.93 -2.60
C GLU A 129 5.22 1.46 -3.40
N THR A 130 4.16 0.67 -3.54
CA THR A 130 2.96 1.05 -4.31
C THR A 130 1.83 1.61 -3.46
N HIS A 131 1.91 1.52 -2.13
CA HIS A 131 0.88 2.01 -1.22
C HIS A 131 0.50 3.49 -1.48
N ASP A 132 1.49 4.35 -1.70
CA ASP A 132 1.25 5.78 -2.00
C ASP A 132 0.58 5.99 -3.38
N LEU A 133 0.76 5.06 -4.31
CA LEU A 133 0.02 5.05 -5.57
C LEU A 133 -1.44 4.66 -5.37
N PHE A 134 -1.76 3.82 -4.39
CA PHE A 134 -3.15 3.52 -4.05
C PHE A 134 -3.87 4.76 -3.54
N HIS A 135 -3.21 5.57 -2.68
CA HIS A 135 -3.74 6.87 -2.27
C HIS A 135 -3.96 7.80 -3.47
N THR A 136 -3.00 7.85 -4.39
CA THR A 136 -3.06 8.70 -5.59
C THR A 136 -4.21 8.28 -6.51
N LEU A 137 -4.29 6.99 -6.84
CA LEU A 137 -5.31 6.40 -7.69
C LEU A 137 -6.71 6.61 -7.09
N LEU A 138 -6.89 6.33 -5.80
CA LEU A 138 -8.17 6.45 -5.10
C LEU A 138 -8.49 7.90 -4.67
N GLN A 139 -7.59 8.87 -4.93
CA GLN A 139 -7.67 10.26 -4.45
C GLN A 139 -7.96 10.39 -2.94
N MET A 140 -7.37 9.49 -2.15
CA MET A 140 -7.54 9.50 -0.70
C MET A 140 -6.39 10.26 -0.03
N PRO A 141 -6.65 11.31 0.76
CA PRO A 141 -5.60 12.00 1.51
C PRO A 141 -5.05 11.10 2.63
N THR A 142 -3.92 11.48 3.22
CA THR A 142 -3.29 10.77 4.35
C THR A 142 -3.78 11.27 5.73
N ASN A 143 -4.93 11.94 5.76
CA ASN A 143 -5.61 12.20 7.03
C ASN A 143 -6.26 10.91 7.55
N ILE A 144 -6.69 10.87 8.81
CA ILE A 144 -7.23 9.64 9.43
C ILE A 144 -8.38 9.04 8.59
N LEU A 145 -9.25 9.86 7.99
CA LEU A 145 -10.35 9.38 7.15
C LEU A 145 -9.82 8.67 5.90
N GLY A 146 -8.96 9.33 5.12
CA GLY A 146 -8.43 8.75 3.89
C GLY A 146 -7.56 7.52 4.14
N GLU A 147 -6.76 7.52 5.21
CA GLU A 147 -6.01 6.34 5.67
C GLU A 147 -6.95 5.17 5.99
N VAL A 148 -8.02 5.41 6.74
CA VAL A 148 -9.02 4.37 7.05
C VAL A 148 -9.67 3.83 5.76
N MET A 149 -9.98 4.71 4.80
CA MET A 149 -10.58 4.29 3.53
C MET A 149 -9.64 3.41 2.71
N VAL A 150 -8.36 3.80 2.59
CA VAL A 150 -7.35 3.00 1.89
C VAL A 150 -7.10 1.68 2.63
N LYS A 151 -7.01 1.67 3.96
CA LYS A 151 -6.82 0.43 4.74
C LYS A 151 -7.96 -0.57 4.56
N TRP A 152 -9.20 -0.09 4.43
CA TRP A 152 -10.34 -0.96 4.07
C TRP A 152 -10.21 -1.54 2.66
N PHE A 153 -9.83 -0.71 1.69
CA PHE A 153 -9.58 -1.15 0.32
C PHE A 153 -8.48 -2.22 0.26
N GLU A 154 -7.32 -1.95 0.88
CA GLU A 154 -6.18 -2.86 0.97
C GLU A 154 -6.51 -4.13 1.74
N GLY A 155 -7.28 -4.03 2.82
CA GLY A 155 -7.72 -5.17 3.62
C GLY A 155 -8.58 -6.14 2.82
N ILE A 156 -9.47 -5.63 1.97
CA ILE A 156 -10.32 -6.44 1.09
C ILE A 156 -9.53 -7.03 -0.08
N GLN A 157 -8.65 -6.24 -0.71
CA GLN A 157 -7.84 -6.68 -1.84
C GLN A 157 -6.80 -7.74 -1.42
N PHE A 158 -6.01 -7.43 -0.39
CA PHE A 158 -4.77 -8.13 -0.08
C PHE A 158 -4.87 -9.05 1.15
N GLY A 159 -5.85 -8.80 2.04
CA GLY A 159 -6.03 -9.61 3.25
C GLY A 159 -4.97 -9.39 4.33
N PHE A 160 -4.17 -8.33 4.26
CA PHE A 160 -3.19 -8.03 5.30
C PHE A 160 -3.88 -7.74 6.65
N PRO A 161 -3.49 -8.41 7.75
CA PRO A 161 -4.06 -8.15 9.08
C PRO A 161 -3.90 -6.70 9.53
N MET A 162 -2.75 -6.09 9.24
CA MET A 162 -2.51 -4.68 9.55
C MET A 162 -3.52 -3.76 8.84
N CYS A 163 -3.91 -4.05 7.60
CA CYS A 163 -4.89 -3.25 6.88
C CYS A 163 -6.31 -3.42 7.46
N ILE A 164 -6.72 -4.67 7.71
CA ILE A 164 -8.03 -4.98 8.30
C ILE A 164 -8.16 -4.33 9.69
N THR A 165 -7.16 -4.53 10.54
CA THR A 165 -7.16 -3.96 11.90
C THR A 165 -7.00 -2.45 11.88
N GLY A 166 -6.17 -1.89 11.00
CA GLY A 166 -6.04 -0.45 10.80
C GLY A 166 -7.33 0.23 10.35
N GLY A 167 -8.07 -0.39 9.43
CA GLY A 167 -9.39 0.09 8.99
C GLY A 167 -10.44 0.05 10.12
N LEU A 168 -10.43 -1.00 10.95
CA LEU A 168 -11.34 -1.13 12.09
C LEU A 168 -10.98 -0.15 13.22
N PHE A 169 -9.74 -0.17 13.69
CA PHE A 169 -9.29 0.65 14.83
C PHE A 169 -9.17 2.13 14.47
N GLY A 170 -8.75 2.44 13.24
CA GLY A 170 -8.74 3.81 12.74
C GLY A 170 -10.14 4.41 12.65
N ALA A 171 -11.16 3.62 12.29
CA ALA A 171 -12.55 4.09 12.23
C ALA A 171 -13.08 4.56 13.61
N PHE A 172 -12.62 3.98 14.72
CA PHE A 172 -12.96 4.45 16.07
C PHE A 172 -12.38 5.82 16.40
N ARG A 173 -11.28 6.23 15.74
CA ARG A 173 -10.62 7.53 15.93
C ARG A 173 -11.21 8.65 15.08
N LEU A 174 -12.17 8.35 14.20
CA LEU A 174 -12.82 9.35 13.36
C LEU A 174 -13.70 10.28 14.19
N TYR A 175 -13.59 11.59 13.94
CA TYR A 175 -14.53 12.59 14.44
C TYR A 175 -15.94 12.35 13.86
N PRO A 176 -17.02 12.88 14.49
CA PRO A 176 -18.40 12.63 14.04
C PRO A 176 -18.64 12.87 12.54
N LYS A 177 -18.18 14.01 12.00
CA LYS A 177 -18.31 14.33 10.56
C LYS A 177 -17.54 13.36 9.66
N GLN A 178 -16.33 12.97 10.07
CA GLN A 178 -15.53 11.99 9.32
C GLN A 178 -16.19 10.61 9.32
N ARG A 179 -16.82 10.22 10.44
CA ARG A 179 -17.53 8.95 10.55
C ARG A 179 -18.78 8.90 9.67
N GLU A 180 -19.48 10.02 9.53
CA GLU A 180 -20.61 10.16 8.61
C GLU A 180 -20.17 9.99 7.15
N LEU A 181 -19.11 10.68 6.75
CA LEU A 181 -18.52 10.54 5.41
C LEU A 181 -17.99 9.14 5.15
N PHE A 182 -17.31 8.54 6.13
CA PHE A 182 -16.86 7.16 6.03
C PHE A 182 -18.03 6.21 5.77
N ARG A 183 -19.14 6.36 6.50
CA ARG A 183 -20.34 5.53 6.29
C ARG A 183 -20.97 5.77 4.92
N LEU A 184 -21.01 7.02 4.47
CA LEU A 184 -21.54 7.39 3.15
C LEU A 184 -20.75 6.72 2.03
N HIS A 185 -19.43 6.61 2.17
CA HIS A 185 -18.54 6.09 1.14
C HIS A 185 -18.09 4.63 1.36
N LEU A 186 -18.51 3.97 2.44
CA LEU A 186 -18.12 2.59 2.73
C LEU A 186 -18.50 1.63 1.59
N ASN A 187 -19.71 1.79 1.03
CA ASN A 187 -20.16 0.97 -0.09
C ASN A 187 -19.29 1.17 -1.34
N TRP A 188 -18.86 2.41 -1.61
CA TRP A 188 -17.95 2.72 -2.70
C TRP A 188 -16.60 2.01 -2.51
N ILE A 189 -16.02 2.07 -1.30
CA ILE A 189 -14.74 1.40 -0.99
C ILE A 189 -14.87 -0.12 -1.18
N VAL A 190 -15.93 -0.72 -0.61
CA VAL A 190 -16.15 -2.17 -0.69
C VAL A 190 -16.41 -2.62 -2.12
N HIS A 191 -17.19 -1.85 -2.89
CA HIS A 191 -17.44 -2.15 -4.30
C HIS A 191 -16.13 -2.13 -5.09
N ASN A 192 -15.38 -1.03 -5.01
CA ASN A 192 -14.13 -0.87 -5.74
C ASN A 192 -13.09 -1.92 -5.34
N ALA A 193 -12.93 -2.21 -4.05
CA ALA A 193 -11.96 -3.21 -3.60
C ALA A 193 -12.28 -4.64 -4.07
N LYS A 194 -13.57 -4.97 -4.27
CA LYS A 194 -14.00 -6.30 -4.72
C LYS A 194 -13.98 -6.47 -6.24
N HIS A 195 -14.31 -5.43 -6.99
CA HIS A 195 -14.55 -5.53 -8.43
C HIS A 195 -13.42 -4.94 -9.28
N SER A 196 -12.55 -4.10 -8.71
CA SER A 196 -11.39 -3.60 -9.44
C SER A 196 -10.37 -4.68 -9.72
N ARG A 197 -9.47 -4.39 -10.66
CA ARG A 197 -8.27 -5.19 -10.88
C ARG A 197 -7.48 -5.33 -9.58
N PHE A 198 -6.85 -6.49 -9.42
CA PHE A 198 -5.95 -6.72 -8.30
C PHE A 198 -4.75 -5.79 -8.39
N LEU A 199 -4.65 -4.79 -7.50
CA LEU A 199 -3.67 -3.70 -7.67
C LEU A 199 -2.20 -4.13 -7.56
N MET A 200 -1.92 -5.30 -6.99
CA MET A 200 -0.56 -5.87 -7.01
C MET A 200 -0.15 -6.39 -8.40
N ASN A 201 -1.11 -6.63 -9.30
CA ASN A 201 -0.88 -7.02 -10.70
C ASN A 201 -0.76 -5.82 -11.65
N VAL A 202 -0.79 -4.59 -11.13
CA VAL A 202 -0.65 -3.39 -11.95
C VAL A 202 0.83 -3.06 -12.07
N TYR A 203 1.33 -3.02 -13.30
CA TYR A 203 2.69 -2.61 -13.61
C TYR A 203 2.77 -1.09 -13.68
N TRP A 204 2.65 -0.45 -12.51
CA TRP A 204 2.57 1.01 -12.31
C TRP A 204 3.57 1.84 -13.11
N GLU A 205 4.78 1.31 -13.27
CA GLU A 205 5.89 1.92 -13.98
C GLU A 205 5.57 2.23 -15.46
N ASN A 206 4.59 1.54 -16.04
CA ASN A 206 4.13 1.74 -17.42
C ASN A 206 3.04 2.81 -17.55
N TYR A 207 2.49 3.32 -16.45
CA TYR A 207 1.29 4.18 -16.44
C TYR A 207 1.56 5.63 -16.03
N TRP A 208 2.82 6.05 -15.88
CA TRP A 208 3.13 7.40 -15.40
C TRP A 208 2.48 8.52 -16.22
N THR A 209 2.39 8.35 -17.53
CA THR A 209 1.80 9.33 -18.45
C THR A 209 0.30 9.16 -18.68
N THR A 210 -0.32 8.13 -18.10
CA THR A 210 -1.75 7.82 -18.27
C THR A 210 -2.60 8.74 -17.41
N ASP A 211 -3.70 9.28 -17.97
CA ASP A 211 -4.68 10.05 -17.21
C ASP A 211 -5.31 9.19 -16.11
N LEU A 212 -5.50 9.73 -14.91
CA LEU A 212 -6.02 8.98 -13.77
C LEU A 212 -7.43 8.44 -14.01
N ARG A 213 -8.29 9.15 -14.75
CA ARG A 213 -9.65 8.67 -15.05
C ARG A 213 -9.61 7.50 -16.03
N GLU A 214 -8.75 7.59 -17.05
CA GLU A 214 -8.49 6.49 -17.96
C GLU A 214 -7.92 5.28 -17.22
N LEU A 215 -6.95 5.51 -16.33
CA LEU A 215 -6.34 4.46 -15.53
C LEU A 215 -7.37 3.79 -14.62
N ARG A 216 -8.22 4.55 -13.91
CA ARG A 216 -9.31 3.99 -13.10
C ARG A 216 -10.27 3.15 -13.94
N ALA A 217 -10.70 3.67 -15.09
CA ALA A 217 -11.61 2.95 -15.98
C ALA A 217 -11.00 1.62 -16.44
N SER A 218 -9.73 1.60 -16.85
CA SER A 218 -9.03 0.37 -17.27
C SER A 218 -8.83 -0.63 -16.12
N LEU A 219 -8.79 -0.16 -14.87
CA LEU A 219 -8.69 -0.99 -13.67
C LEU A 219 -10.04 -1.34 -13.05
N ASN A 220 -11.15 -1.01 -13.72
CA ASN A 220 -12.52 -1.19 -13.21
C ASN A 220 -12.73 -0.54 -11.83
N LEU A 221 -12.28 0.71 -11.69
CA LEU A 221 -12.49 1.57 -10.54
C LEU A 221 -13.47 2.70 -10.89
N ASP A 222 -14.45 2.91 -10.03
CA ASP A 222 -15.34 4.06 -10.09
C ASP A 222 -14.58 5.35 -9.73
N GLU A 223 -15.12 6.49 -10.14
CA GLU A 223 -14.58 7.79 -9.72
C GLU A 223 -14.65 7.97 -8.20
N PRO A 224 -13.60 8.52 -7.58
CA PRO A 224 -13.53 8.68 -6.15
C PRO A 224 -14.52 9.75 -5.66
N PRO A 225 -15.08 9.58 -4.45
CA PRO A 225 -15.94 10.58 -3.86
C PRO A 225 -15.15 11.83 -3.49
N GLU A 226 -15.80 13.00 -3.56
CA GLU A 226 -15.25 14.22 -2.97
C GLU A 226 -15.24 14.09 -1.44
N LEU A 227 -14.06 14.00 -0.85
CA LEU A 227 -13.89 14.17 0.59
C LEU A 227 -13.89 15.67 0.94
N LEU A 228 -14.16 15.99 2.20
CA LEU A 228 -14.12 17.38 2.71
C LEU A 228 -12.83 18.07 2.24
N LYS A 229 -13.00 19.20 1.53
CA LYS A 229 -11.92 20.13 1.18
C LYS A 229 -11.40 20.84 2.43
#